data_AF-A0A3N3E023-F1
#
_entry.id   AF-A0A3N3E023-F1
#
_cell.length_a   1.000
_cell.length_b   1.000
_cell.length_c   1.000
_cell.angle_alpha   90.00
_cell.angle_beta   90.00
_cell.angle_gamma   90.00
#
_symmetry.space_group_name_H-M   'P 1'
#
loop_
_entity.id
_entity.type
_entity.pdbx_description
1 polymer ?
#
loop_
_entity_poly.entity_id
_entity_poly.type
_entity_poly.pdbx_seq_one_letter_code
_entity_poly.pdbx_strand_id
1 'polypeptide(L)'
;MNNQQLLAKQKGVTQVEFVIIATSVLLLLFAILEFAAYFYSTQMVNEVTRRAARLATVCHISDRDDIPQLNSLSALYPSGFAAENVEITYLDSSGSEVDVSGFLSIPPADTATLQAQFDQVRYVRARAINYNYDFIVLSTLLSIAGSTPSFETILPAESLGILRQATSAGETRTDC
;
A
#
# COMPACT_ATOMS: atom_id res chain seq x y z
N MET A 1 -35.50 -25.80 60.66
CA MET A 1 -35.22 -24.57 59.87
C MET A 1 -34.85 -25.01 58.46
N ASN A 2 -35.56 -24.51 57.46
CA ASN A 2 -35.72 -25.09 56.11
C ASN A 2 -34.45 -25.01 55.26
N ASN A 3 -33.83 -26.16 54.99
CA ASN A 3 -32.69 -26.31 54.08
C ASN A 3 -33.10 -26.47 52.60
N GLN A 4 -34.41 -26.43 52.29
CA GLN A 4 -34.94 -26.67 50.94
C GLN A 4 -35.06 -25.41 50.05
N GLN A 5 -34.75 -24.21 50.56
CA GLN A 5 -34.86 -22.98 49.77
C GLN A 5 -33.62 -22.62 48.94
N LEU A 6 -32.50 -23.33 49.10
CA LEU A 6 -31.29 -23.07 48.30
C LEU A 6 -31.32 -23.73 46.91
N LEU A 7 -32.16 -24.74 46.68
CA LEU A 7 -32.25 -25.49 45.41
C LEU A 7 -33.12 -24.80 44.34
N ALA A 8 -33.88 -23.76 44.68
CA ALA A 8 -34.87 -23.16 43.78
C ALA A 8 -34.36 -21.98 42.93
N LYS A 9 -33.04 -21.74 42.85
CA LYS A 9 -32.50 -20.45 42.35
C LYS A 9 -31.42 -20.54 41.27
N GLN A 10 -31.53 -21.48 40.33
CA GLN A 10 -30.69 -21.52 39.11
C GLN A 10 -31.51 -21.42 37.82
N LYS A 11 -32.48 -20.50 37.75
CA LYS A 11 -33.10 -20.14 36.47
C LYS A 11 -32.15 -19.21 35.70
N GLY A 12 -31.73 -19.62 34.51
CA GLY A 12 -30.92 -18.80 33.60
C GLY A 12 -29.42 -19.13 33.51
N VAL A 13 -28.92 -20.10 34.29
CA VAL A 13 -27.50 -20.53 34.20
C VAL A 13 -27.16 -21.09 32.82
N THR A 14 -28.06 -21.90 32.26
CA THR A 14 -27.92 -22.47 30.91
C THR A 14 -27.91 -21.39 29.82
N GLN A 15 -28.63 -20.28 30.03
CA GLN A 15 -28.62 -19.15 29.11
C GLN A 15 -27.29 -18.41 29.14
N VAL A 16 -26.72 -18.21 30.34
CA VAL A 16 -25.41 -17.56 30.49
C VAL A 16 -24.31 -18.42 29.88
N GLU A 17 -24.31 -19.73 30.11
CA GLU A 17 -23.35 -20.66 29.53
C GLU A 17 -23.40 -20.65 28.00
N PHE A 18 -24.62 -20.68 27.42
CA PHE A 18 -24.80 -20.56 25.98
C PHE A 18 -24.26 -19.24 25.43
N VAL A 19 -24.55 -18.10 26.08
CA VAL A 19 -24.06 -16.80 25.64
C VAL A 19 -22.54 -16.74 25.67
N ILE A 20 -21.88 -17.25 26.71
CA ILE A 20 -20.41 -17.26 26.80
C ILE A 20 -19.81 -18.07 25.64
N ILE A 21 -20.34 -19.26 25.37
CA ILE A 21 -19.86 -20.11 24.26
C ILE A 21 -20.12 -19.43 22.92
N ALA A 22 -21.34 -18.94 22.70
CA ALA A 22 -21.73 -18.28 21.46
C ALA A 22 -20.88 -17.03 21.18
N THR A 23 -20.65 -16.18 22.19
CA THR A 23 -19.77 -15.02 22.09
C THR A 23 -18.32 -15.43 21.82
N SER A 24 -17.82 -16.47 22.49
CA SER A 24 -16.44 -16.96 22.25
C SER A 24 -16.24 -17.43 20.81
N VAL A 25 -17.19 -18.20 20.28
CA VAL A 25 -17.16 -18.65 18.87
C VAL A 25 -17.25 -17.46 17.91
N LEU A 26 -18.13 -16.50 18.19
CA LEU A 26 -18.29 -15.31 17.35
C LEU A 26 -17.00 -14.46 17.32
N LEU A 27 -16.35 -14.26 18.47
CA LEU A 27 -15.07 -13.56 18.55
C LEU A 27 -13.97 -14.28 17.76
N LEU A 28 -13.93 -15.62 17.85
CA LEU A 28 -12.98 -16.42 17.07
C LEU A 28 -13.22 -16.25 15.56
N LEU A 29 -14.48 -16.25 15.12
CA LEU A 29 -14.81 -16.04 13.71
C LEU A 29 -14.39 -14.65 13.22
N PHE A 30 -14.65 -13.59 13.99
CA PHE A 30 -14.19 -12.24 13.64
C PHE A 30 -12.67 -12.14 13.61
N ALA A 31 -11.96 -12.79 14.54
CA ALA A 31 -10.50 -12.84 14.52
C ALA A 31 -9.97 -13.47 13.23
N ILE A 32 -10.52 -14.62 12.81
CA ILE A 32 -10.10 -15.29 11.58
C ILE A 32 -10.36 -14.40 10.36
N LEU A 33 -11.53 -13.76 10.27
CA LEU A 33 -11.86 -12.87 9.15
C LEU A 33 -10.95 -11.66 9.09
N GLU A 34 -10.63 -11.05 10.24
CA GLU A 34 -9.74 -9.89 10.28
C GLU A 34 -8.30 -10.25 9.93
N PHE A 35 -7.79 -11.39 10.39
CA PHE A 35 -6.47 -11.87 9.95
C PHE A 35 -6.44 -12.18 8.45
N ALA A 36 -7.52 -12.76 7.90
CA ALA A 36 -7.62 -12.97 6.46
C ALA A 36 -7.56 -11.66 5.67
N ALA A 37 -8.29 -10.63 6.13
CA ALA A 37 -8.27 -9.30 5.53
C ALA A 37 -6.90 -8.62 5.67
N TYR A 38 -6.22 -8.77 6.83
CA TYR A 38 -4.85 -8.30 7.04
C TYR A 38 -3.88 -8.90 6.03
N PHE A 39 -3.87 -10.24 5.88
CA PHE A 39 -3.00 -10.91 4.90
C PHE A 39 -3.32 -10.53 3.46
N TYR A 40 -4.60 -10.34 3.12
CA TYR A 40 -4.99 -9.82 1.82
C TYR A 40 -4.41 -8.42 1.57
N SER A 41 -4.57 -7.49 2.51
CA SER A 41 -4.04 -6.14 2.38
C SER A 41 -2.52 -6.12 2.20
N THR A 42 -1.78 -6.89 3.00
CA THR A 42 -0.31 -6.96 2.87
C THR A 42 0.15 -7.47 1.50
N GLN A 43 -0.57 -8.44 0.92
CA GLN A 43 -0.27 -8.94 -0.42
C GLN A 43 -0.60 -7.91 -1.50
N MET A 44 -1.69 -7.16 -1.35
CA MET A 44 -2.04 -6.08 -2.27
C MET A 44 -1.00 -4.96 -2.25
N VAL A 45 -0.49 -4.57 -1.08
CA VAL A 45 0.58 -3.56 -0.98
C VAL A 45 1.83 -4.00 -1.75
N ASN A 46 2.23 -5.26 -1.65
CA ASN A 46 3.36 -5.80 -2.41
C ASN A 46 3.13 -5.79 -3.94
N GLU A 47 1.91 -6.08 -4.38
CA GLU A 47 1.57 -6.01 -5.81
C GLU A 47 1.54 -4.55 -6.30
N VAL A 48 1.08 -3.61 -5.48
CA VAL A 48 1.11 -2.17 -5.75
C VAL A 48 2.54 -1.70 -5.95
N THR A 49 3.49 -2.02 -5.06
CA THR A 49 4.89 -1.61 -5.22
C THR A 49 5.52 -2.20 -6.48
N ARG A 50 5.18 -3.45 -6.83
CA ARG A 50 5.64 -4.10 -8.05
C ARG A 50 5.11 -3.42 -9.31
N ARG A 51 3.84 -3.00 -9.32
CA ARG A 51 3.23 -2.27 -10.45
C ARG A 51 3.74 -0.85 -10.55
N ALA A 52 3.84 -0.15 -9.42
CA ALA A 52 4.41 1.19 -9.34
C ALA A 52 5.83 1.23 -9.91
N ALA A 53 6.69 0.27 -9.54
CA ALA A 53 8.04 0.19 -10.08
C ALA A 53 8.05 -0.02 -11.60
N ARG A 54 7.19 -0.90 -12.13
CA ARG A 54 7.09 -1.16 -13.58
C ARG A 54 6.60 0.05 -14.38
N LEU A 55 5.68 0.84 -13.82
CA LEU A 55 5.26 2.09 -14.48
C LEU A 55 6.38 3.12 -14.40
N ALA A 56 7.01 3.28 -13.24
CA ALA A 56 8.05 4.28 -13.03
C ALA A 56 9.35 4.01 -13.81
N THR A 57 9.59 2.77 -14.28
CA THR A 57 10.70 2.47 -15.21
C THR A 57 10.43 2.93 -16.64
N VAL A 58 9.16 3.14 -17.01
CA VAL A 58 8.73 3.44 -18.39
C VAL A 58 8.18 4.86 -18.52
N CYS A 59 7.47 5.39 -17.52
CA CYS A 59 6.91 6.74 -17.51
C CYS A 59 8.00 7.81 -17.39
N HIS A 60 7.69 9.04 -17.83
CA HIS A 60 8.63 10.14 -17.72
C HIS A 60 8.84 10.55 -16.26
N ILE A 61 10.05 11.00 -15.92
CA ILE A 61 10.42 11.37 -14.54
C ILE A 61 9.56 12.52 -14.00
N SER A 62 9.08 13.42 -14.87
CA SER A 62 8.15 14.50 -14.51
C SER A 62 6.81 13.98 -13.98
N ASP A 63 6.38 12.80 -14.42
CA ASP A 63 5.06 12.27 -14.14
C ASP A 63 5.10 11.37 -12.89
N ARG A 64 6.24 11.30 -12.20
CA ARG A 64 6.48 10.47 -11.02
C ARG A 64 5.37 10.59 -9.98
N ASP A 65 4.94 11.83 -9.71
CA ASP A 65 3.95 12.12 -8.65
C ASP A 65 2.52 11.81 -9.10
N ASP A 66 2.28 11.65 -10.41
CA ASP A 66 0.99 11.25 -10.98
C ASP A 66 0.83 9.72 -11.03
N ILE A 67 1.92 8.95 -11.07
CA ILE A 67 1.89 7.48 -11.14
C ILE A 67 1.02 6.85 -10.02
N PRO A 68 1.13 7.26 -8.74
CA PRO A 68 0.28 6.74 -7.68
C PRO A 68 -1.21 7.07 -7.83
N GLN A 69 -1.57 8.04 -8.67
CA GLN A 69 -2.97 8.44 -8.91
C GLN A 69 -3.60 7.67 -10.08
N LEU A 70 -2.80 6.93 -10.86
CA LEU A 70 -3.30 6.17 -12.00
C LEU A 70 -4.29 5.10 -11.57
N ASN A 71 -5.38 4.97 -12.33
CA ASN A 71 -6.43 3.96 -12.09
C ASN A 71 -5.89 2.53 -12.07
N SER A 72 -4.78 2.27 -12.77
CA SER A 72 -4.10 0.98 -12.80
C SER A 72 -3.44 0.58 -11.46
N LEU A 73 -3.19 1.55 -10.58
CA LEU A 73 -2.69 1.36 -9.22
C LEU A 73 -3.79 1.56 -8.18
N SER A 74 -4.56 2.65 -8.29
CA SER A 74 -5.55 3.01 -7.28
C SER A 74 -6.67 1.97 -7.13
N ALA A 75 -6.98 1.22 -8.20
CA ALA A 75 -7.91 0.08 -8.15
C ALA A 75 -7.41 -1.10 -7.29
N LEU A 76 -6.13 -1.14 -6.92
CA LEU A 76 -5.52 -2.19 -6.10
C LEU A 76 -5.28 -1.78 -4.65
N TYR A 77 -5.58 -0.52 -4.29
CA TYR A 77 -5.31 -0.04 -2.95
C TYR A 77 -6.19 -0.74 -1.92
N PRO A 78 -5.58 -1.44 -0.93
CA PRO A 78 -6.35 -2.00 0.16
C PRO A 78 -6.92 -0.89 1.05
N SER A 79 -7.82 -1.27 1.96
CA SER A 79 -8.42 -0.30 2.90
C SER A 79 -7.35 0.44 3.70
N GLY A 80 -7.46 1.77 3.76
CA GLY A 80 -6.53 2.64 4.47
C GLY A 80 -5.21 2.91 3.72
N PHE A 81 -5.02 2.36 2.52
CA PHE A 81 -3.89 2.65 1.66
C PHE A 81 -4.29 3.66 0.59
N ALA A 82 -3.44 4.65 0.35
CA ALA A 82 -3.68 5.73 -0.59
C ALA A 82 -2.42 6.05 -1.40
N ALA A 83 -2.55 6.98 -2.34
CA ALA A 83 -1.45 7.37 -3.23
C ALA A 83 -0.24 7.93 -2.46
N GLU A 84 -0.47 8.59 -1.32
CA GLU A 84 0.61 9.14 -0.48
C GLU A 84 1.45 8.05 0.20
N ASN A 85 0.94 6.82 0.23
CA ASN A 85 1.65 5.65 0.76
C ASN A 85 2.59 5.01 -0.27
N VAL A 86 2.64 5.50 -1.50
CA VAL A 86 3.55 5.01 -2.54
C VAL A 86 4.65 6.04 -2.77
N GLU A 87 5.88 5.64 -2.48
CA GLU A 87 7.07 6.45 -2.71
C GLU A 87 7.85 5.90 -3.90
N ILE A 88 8.15 6.75 -4.87
CA ILE A 88 8.96 6.41 -6.05
C ILE A 88 10.26 7.22 -5.99
N THR A 89 11.38 6.52 -6.07
CA THR A 89 12.73 7.09 -6.04
C THR A 89 13.56 6.54 -7.18
N TYR A 90 14.47 7.36 -7.70
CA TYR A 90 15.37 6.99 -8.77
C TYR A 90 16.77 6.79 -8.19
N LEU A 91 17.47 5.75 -8.63
CA LEU A 91 18.77 5.36 -8.11
C LEU A 91 19.82 5.32 -9.22
N ASP A 92 21.06 5.63 -8.86
CA ASP A 92 22.22 5.54 -9.75
C ASP A 92 22.79 4.11 -9.84
N SER A 93 23.90 3.93 -10.56
CA SER A 93 24.58 2.63 -10.69
C SER A 93 25.14 2.07 -9.38
N SER A 94 25.32 2.91 -8.36
CA SER A 94 25.78 2.53 -7.02
C SER A 94 24.62 2.22 -6.06
N GLY A 95 23.37 2.48 -6.48
CA GLY A 95 22.17 2.38 -5.64
C GLY A 95 21.90 3.61 -4.79
N SER A 96 22.60 4.72 -5.04
CA SER A 96 22.36 6.00 -4.36
C SER A 96 21.20 6.75 -5.00
N GLU A 97 20.42 7.49 -4.20
CA GLU A 97 19.31 8.27 -4.70
C GLU A 97 19.79 9.42 -5.59
N VAL A 98 19.20 9.52 -6.78
CA VAL A 98 19.41 10.61 -7.73
C VAL A 98 18.39 11.69 -7.44
N ASP A 99 18.86 12.93 -7.26
CA ASP A 99 17.98 14.08 -7.15
C ASP A 99 17.33 14.37 -8.51
N VAL A 100 16.04 14.11 -8.60
CA VAL A 100 15.21 14.38 -9.78
C VAL A 100 14.32 15.62 -9.61
N SER A 101 14.55 16.44 -8.57
CA SER A 101 13.75 17.64 -8.31
C SER A 101 13.71 18.63 -9.47
N GLY A 102 14.75 18.64 -10.32
CA GLY A 102 14.80 19.44 -11.54
C GLY A 102 13.65 19.15 -12.51
N PHE A 103 13.21 17.89 -12.60
CA PHE A 103 12.08 17.47 -13.45
C PHE A 103 10.71 17.87 -12.90
N LEU A 104 10.62 18.08 -11.58
CA LEU A 104 9.37 18.36 -10.85
C LEU A 104 9.21 19.87 -10.56
N SER A 105 10.28 20.64 -10.73
CA SER A 105 10.27 22.09 -10.55
C SER A 105 9.42 22.81 -11.61
N ILE A 106 8.77 23.89 -11.20
CA ILE A 106 7.97 24.76 -12.09
C ILE A 106 8.55 26.18 -11.99
N PRO A 107 9.20 26.71 -13.07
CA PRO A 107 9.49 26.05 -14.34
C PRO A 107 10.56 24.94 -14.19
N PRO A 108 10.61 23.95 -15.11
CA PRO A 108 11.63 22.90 -15.09
C PRO A 108 13.05 23.47 -15.12
N ALA A 109 14.00 22.72 -14.56
CA ALA A 109 15.42 23.06 -14.64
C ALA A 109 15.92 23.16 -16.09
N ASP A 110 17.07 23.79 -16.29
CA ASP A 110 17.67 23.89 -17.62
C ASP A 110 17.99 22.51 -18.22
N THR A 111 17.98 22.43 -19.55
CA THR A 111 18.14 21.17 -20.28
C THR A 111 19.46 20.45 -19.94
N ALA A 112 20.53 21.17 -19.62
CA ALA A 112 21.82 20.56 -19.28
C ALA A 112 21.76 19.87 -17.91
N THR A 113 21.12 20.51 -16.93
CA THR A 113 20.87 19.91 -15.60
C THR A 113 19.97 18.68 -15.70
N LEU A 114 18.87 18.77 -16.46
CA LEU A 114 17.96 17.64 -16.66
C LEU A 114 18.64 16.44 -17.35
N GLN A 115 19.45 16.70 -18.39
CA GLN A 115 20.20 15.65 -19.07
C GLN A 115 21.20 14.98 -18.13
N ALA A 116 21.94 15.76 -17.33
CA ALA A 116 22.89 15.21 -16.37
C ALA A 116 22.22 14.35 -15.29
N GLN A 117 21.05 14.77 -14.79
CA GLN A 117 20.24 13.99 -13.85
C GLN A 117 19.74 12.70 -14.50
N PHE A 118 19.20 12.78 -15.72
CA PHE A 118 18.73 11.62 -16.47
C PHE A 118 19.83 10.59 -16.71
N ASP A 119 21.03 11.05 -17.11
CA ASP A 119 22.17 10.18 -17.39
C ASP A 119 22.69 9.44 -16.16
N GLN A 120 22.34 9.89 -14.94
CA GLN A 120 22.67 9.20 -13.69
C GLN A 120 21.69 8.09 -13.32
N VAL A 121 20.42 8.20 -13.71
CA VAL A 121 19.38 7.24 -13.34
C VAL A 121 19.64 5.87 -13.98
N ARG A 122 19.66 4.81 -13.17
CA ARG A 122 19.86 3.42 -13.62
C ARG A 122 18.81 2.47 -13.07
N TYR A 123 18.30 2.72 -11.87
CA TYR A 123 17.25 1.93 -11.27
C TYR A 123 16.12 2.82 -10.77
N VAL A 124 14.97 2.21 -10.61
CA VAL A 124 13.77 2.82 -10.04
C VAL A 124 13.36 1.96 -8.86
N ARG A 125 13.09 2.60 -7.73
CA ARG A 125 12.61 1.95 -6.51
C ARG A 125 11.24 2.50 -6.17
N ALA A 126 10.24 1.63 -6.12
CA ALA A 126 8.93 1.93 -5.55
C ALA A 126 8.81 1.26 -4.18
N ARG A 127 8.34 2.02 -3.19
CA ARG A 127 8.23 1.58 -1.79
C ARG A 127 6.88 1.97 -1.21
N ALA A 128 6.34 1.09 -0.37
CA ALA A 128 5.18 1.41 0.45
C ALA A 128 5.64 2.09 1.76
N ILE A 129 5.12 3.27 2.05
CA ILE A 129 5.46 4.08 3.24
C ILE A 129 4.22 4.41 4.07
N ASN A 130 4.41 4.56 5.38
CA ASN A 130 3.40 5.07 6.32
C ASN A 130 2.04 4.35 6.26
N TYR A 131 2.05 3.06 5.95
CA TYR A 131 0.86 2.22 5.99
C TYR A 131 0.86 1.37 7.26
N ASN A 132 -0.29 1.29 7.91
CA ASN A 132 -0.55 0.42 9.05
C ASN A 132 -1.94 -0.18 8.87
N TYR A 133 -2.09 -1.46 9.23
CA TYR A 133 -3.39 -2.11 9.16
C TYR A 133 -4.10 -1.99 10.51
N ASP A 134 -5.25 -1.33 10.50
CA ASP A 134 -6.09 -1.17 11.67
C ASP A 134 -7.13 -2.28 11.75
N PHE A 135 -6.97 -3.14 12.75
CA PHE A 135 -7.99 -4.11 13.14
C PHE A 135 -9.23 -3.39 13.68
N ILE A 136 -10.42 -3.98 13.56
CA ILE A 136 -11.68 -3.35 14.02
C ILE A 136 -12.11 -3.97 15.36
N VAL A 137 -12.49 -5.25 15.33
CA VAL A 137 -12.90 -6.03 16.50
C VAL A 137 -11.69 -6.31 17.38
N LEU A 138 -10.53 -6.62 16.80
CA LEU A 138 -9.33 -6.94 17.59
C LEU A 138 -8.71 -5.69 18.24
N SER A 139 -8.75 -4.53 17.59
CA SER A 139 -8.23 -3.30 18.20
C SER A 139 -9.12 -2.82 19.34
N THR A 140 -10.44 -2.90 19.19
CA THR A 140 -11.40 -2.46 20.22
C THR A 140 -11.38 -3.34 21.47
N LEU A 141 -11.15 -4.64 21.33
CA LEU A 141 -11.13 -5.58 22.46
C LEU A 141 -9.75 -5.81 23.07
N LEU A 142 -8.70 -5.80 22.24
CA LEU A 142 -7.35 -6.24 22.64
C LEU A 142 -6.27 -5.19 22.36
N SER A 143 -6.62 -4.02 21.81
CA SER A 143 -5.68 -2.95 21.43
C SER A 143 -4.56 -3.43 20.51
N ILE A 144 -4.87 -4.39 19.63
CA ILE A 144 -3.94 -4.94 18.65
C ILE A 144 -3.89 -4.00 17.43
N ALA A 145 -2.68 -3.66 16.99
CA ALA A 145 -2.41 -2.98 15.73
C ALA A 145 -1.59 -3.89 14.79
N GLY A 146 -1.88 -3.86 13.50
CA GLY A 146 -1.14 -4.60 12.49
C GLY A 146 0.02 -3.77 11.96
N SER A 147 1.26 -4.18 12.23
CA SER A 147 2.43 -3.61 11.57
C SER A 147 2.56 -4.21 10.18
N THR A 148 2.43 -3.41 9.12
CA THR A 148 2.77 -3.89 7.78
C THR A 148 4.28 -3.81 7.57
N PRO A 149 4.91 -4.88 7.04
CA PRO A 149 6.34 -4.82 6.73
C PRO A 149 6.61 -3.82 5.61
N SER A 150 7.85 -3.34 5.53
CA SER A 150 8.28 -2.50 4.42
C SER A 150 8.31 -3.32 3.12
N PHE A 151 7.47 -2.95 2.16
CA PHE A 151 7.51 -3.51 0.81
C PHE A 151 8.25 -2.53 -0.11
N GLU A 152 9.26 -3.04 -0.80
CA GLU A 152 9.98 -2.28 -1.82
C GLU A 152 10.25 -3.15 -3.05
N THR A 153 10.31 -2.51 -4.20
CA THR A 153 10.60 -3.16 -5.48
C THR A 153 11.54 -2.27 -6.27
N ILE A 154 12.69 -2.84 -6.67
CA ILE A 154 13.72 -2.15 -7.44
C ILE A 154 13.83 -2.80 -8.81
N LEU A 155 13.63 -2.03 -9.87
CA LEU A 155 13.79 -2.46 -11.27
C LEU A 155 14.79 -1.56 -12.00
N PRO A 156 15.50 -2.06 -13.03
CA PRO A 156 16.29 -1.21 -13.90
C PRO A 156 15.40 -0.23 -14.67
N ALA A 157 15.86 1.01 -14.84
CA ALA A 157 15.18 2.01 -15.64
C ALA A 157 15.17 1.58 -17.12
N GLU A 158 14.06 1.80 -17.81
CA GLU A 158 13.89 1.46 -19.23
C GLU A 158 13.82 2.73 -20.08
N SER A 159 12.64 3.07 -20.62
CA SER A 159 12.46 4.21 -21.52
C SER A 159 12.42 5.54 -20.79
N LEU A 160 11.95 5.57 -19.52
CA LEU A 160 11.72 6.78 -18.74
C LEU A 160 10.99 7.88 -19.55
N GLY A 161 10.00 7.49 -20.36
CA GLY A 161 9.16 8.37 -21.18
C GLY A 161 9.82 8.84 -22.47
N ILE A 162 11.05 8.43 -22.76
CA ILE A 162 11.73 8.79 -24.01
C ILE A 162 11.29 7.85 -25.12
N LEU A 163 10.31 8.32 -25.90
CA LEU A 163 9.92 7.67 -27.14
C LEU A 163 10.96 7.95 -28.23
N ARG A 164 11.32 6.93 -29.01
CA ARG A 164 12.02 7.16 -30.28
C ARG A 164 11.07 7.97 -31.15
N GLN A 165 11.46 9.19 -31.55
CA GLN A 165 10.65 10.11 -32.35
C GLN A 165 9.96 9.37 -33.51
N ALA A 166 8.71 8.97 -33.30
CA ALA A 166 7.81 8.55 -34.35
C ALA A 166 7.03 9.81 -34.71
N THR A 167 6.99 10.12 -36.00
CA THR A 167 6.17 11.16 -36.58
C THR A 167 4.68 10.85 -36.34
N SER A 168 4.17 11.14 -35.15
CA SER A 168 2.73 11.15 -34.84
C SER A 168 2.44 12.33 -33.93
N ALA A 169 2.29 13.50 -34.56
CA ALA A 169 1.71 14.66 -33.94
C ALA A 169 0.25 14.34 -33.55
N GLY A 170 -0.06 14.28 -32.25
CA GLY A 170 -1.42 14.47 -31.76
C GLY A 170 -2.12 13.33 -31.00
N GLU A 171 -1.42 12.28 -30.52
CA GLU A 171 -2.06 11.32 -29.62
C GLU A 171 -2.02 11.80 -28.16
N THR A 172 -3.20 11.91 -27.54
CA THR A 172 -3.37 12.22 -26.12
C THR A 172 -2.81 11.06 -25.30
N ARG A 173 -1.78 11.33 -24.49
CA ARG A 173 -1.13 10.37 -23.59
C ARG A 173 -2.12 9.94 -22.50
N THR A 174 -2.49 8.66 -22.45
CA THR A 174 -3.44 8.14 -21.46
C THR A 174 -2.80 7.35 -20.32
N ASP A 175 -1.53 6.92 -20.44
CA ASP A 175 -0.89 5.98 -19.51
C ASP A 175 0.53 6.40 -19.10
N CYS A 176 0.74 7.72 -18.93
CA CYS A 176 2.01 8.38 -19.21
C CYS A 176 2.38 8.27 -20.71
#